data_AF-A0AA38T9V4-F1
#
_entry.id   AF-A0AA38T9V4-F1
#
_cell.length_a   1.000
_cell.length_b   1.000
_cell.length_c   1.000
_cell.angle_alpha   90.00
_cell.angle_beta   90.00
_cell.angle_gamma   90.00
#
_symmetry.space_group_name_H-M   'P 1'
#
loop_
_entity.id
_entity.type
_entity.pdbx_description
1 polymer ?
#
loop_
_entity_poly.entity_id
_entity_poly.type
_entity_poly.pdbx_seq_one_letter_code
_entity_poly.pdbx_strand_id
1 'polypeptide(L)'
;MNIDQIEIGLPDAPGIFMIDCLITSYESWVIDTGSGNHICNHLQGFTRRKTLRKDRSNLRVGEGTPLIAEAEGSYSLSLPSGLVLELDNCYYIPNTIKNVLSFDLLVDQGFYYKYDYKMIFVFKNNIFYFKATPVNGLYTVNLQDNSSEIYHISKRSKDIEDQTYLWHCRLGHINKKRVELLLKKFKQFNRLSRELKKKRKEISKIFFLKFSFGPFIS
;
A
#
# COMPACT_ATOMS: atom_id res chain seq x y z
N MET A 1 -59.72 -13.68 4.16
CA MET A 1 -59.44 -13.95 5.58
C MET A 1 -58.00 -14.41 5.66
N ASN A 2 -57.07 -13.46 5.62
CA ASN A 2 -56.47 -12.72 6.74
C ASN A 2 -55.38 -13.53 7.44
N ILE A 3 -54.16 -13.15 7.05
CA ILE A 3 -52.89 -13.31 7.76
C ILE A 3 -52.75 -12.02 8.55
N ASP A 4 -52.73 -12.12 9.88
CA ASP A 4 -52.47 -11.06 10.86
C ASP A 4 -52.16 -11.83 12.16
N GLN A 5 -51.15 -11.62 13.00
CA GLN A 5 -50.15 -10.57 13.21
C GLN A 5 -49.09 -11.20 14.14
N ILE A 6 -47.80 -10.99 13.89
CA ILE A 6 -46.79 -10.96 14.96
C ILE A 6 -45.95 -9.71 14.69
N GLU A 7 -46.30 -8.62 15.37
CA GLU A 7 -45.47 -7.42 15.45
C GLU A 7 -44.19 -7.75 16.23
N ILE A 8 -43.04 -7.59 15.57
CA ILE A 8 -41.73 -7.55 16.23
C ILE A 8 -41.35 -6.09 16.32
N GLY A 9 -41.55 -5.48 17.49
CA GLY A 9 -41.13 -4.11 17.75
C GLY A 9 -39.61 -3.99 17.72
N LEU A 10 -39.08 -3.31 16.72
CA LEU A 10 -37.72 -2.76 16.73
C LEU A 10 -37.76 -1.39 17.43
N PRO A 11 -36.87 -1.08 18.37
CA PRO A 11 -36.75 0.28 18.88
C PRO A 11 -36.09 1.17 17.81
N ASP A 12 -36.76 2.28 17.51
CA ASP A 12 -36.24 3.39 16.71
C ASP A 12 -34.91 3.90 17.28
N ALA A 13 -33.82 3.65 16.55
CA ALA A 13 -32.55 4.33 16.76
C ALA A 13 -32.23 5.18 15.51
N PRO A 14 -31.97 6.50 15.68
CA PRO A 14 -31.82 7.41 14.57
C PRO A 14 -30.48 7.18 13.84
N GLY A 15 -30.58 6.88 12.54
CA GLY A 15 -29.64 7.35 11.53
C GLY A 15 -28.18 6.91 11.64
N ILE A 16 -27.91 5.61 11.71
CA ILE A 16 -26.61 5.10 11.24
C ILE A 16 -26.86 4.54 9.84
N PHE A 17 -26.39 5.26 8.81
CA PHE A 17 -26.29 4.74 7.45
C PHE A 17 -25.23 3.62 7.42
N MET A 18 -25.64 2.47 7.94
CA MET A 18 -24.84 1.25 8.12
C MET A 18 -24.98 0.33 6.91
N ILE A 19 -25.11 0.90 5.71
CA ILE A 19 -25.45 0.16 4.49
C ILE A 19 -24.34 0.46 3.48
N ASP A 20 -23.31 -0.39 3.51
CA ASP A 20 -22.40 -0.76 2.39
C ASP A 20 -21.00 -1.23 2.83
N CYS A 21 -20.68 -1.22 4.13
CA CYS A 21 -19.39 -1.77 4.62
C CYS A 21 -19.39 -3.32 4.74
N LEU A 22 -20.56 -3.96 4.63
CA LEU A 22 -20.78 -5.39 4.93
C LEU A 22 -20.17 -6.38 3.92
N ILE A 23 -19.63 -5.95 2.78
CA ILE A 23 -19.14 -6.85 1.72
C ILE A 23 -17.61 -7.03 1.77
N THR A 24 -16.95 -6.54 2.82
CA THR A 24 -15.49 -6.68 2.97
C THR A 24 -15.17 -7.75 4.01
N SER A 25 -14.30 -8.71 3.66
CA SER A 25 -14.02 -9.88 4.50
C SER A 25 -13.73 -9.48 5.95
N TYR A 26 -14.25 -10.27 6.90
CA TYR A 26 -14.07 -10.05 8.34
C TYR A 26 -12.59 -10.08 8.78
N GLU A 27 -11.68 -10.48 7.89
CA GLU A 27 -10.24 -10.58 8.11
C GLU A 27 -9.43 -9.46 7.41
N SER A 28 -10.09 -8.42 6.90
CA SER A 28 -9.39 -7.31 6.22
C SER A 28 -8.87 -6.25 7.20
N TRP A 29 -7.69 -5.69 6.91
CA TRP A 29 -7.10 -4.59 7.67
C TRP A 29 -7.15 -3.29 6.88
N VAL A 30 -7.43 -2.17 7.52
CA VAL A 30 -7.42 -0.83 6.91
C VAL A 30 -6.15 -0.09 7.34
N ILE A 31 -5.46 0.54 6.40
CA ILE A 31 -4.37 1.47 6.73
C ILE A 31 -4.97 2.81 7.14
N ASP A 32 -4.58 3.31 8.31
CA ASP A 32 -5.02 4.60 8.83
C ASP A 32 -3.83 5.48 9.22
N THR A 33 -3.75 6.67 8.63
CA THR A 33 -2.76 7.71 8.95
C THR A 33 -3.14 8.53 10.17
N GLY A 34 -4.41 8.46 10.62
CA GLY A 34 -4.88 9.14 11.82
C GLY A 34 -4.76 8.28 13.08
N SER A 35 -4.34 7.02 12.97
CA SER A 35 -4.29 6.10 14.11
C SER A 35 -2.90 6.04 14.73
N GLY A 36 -2.82 6.35 16.03
CA GLY A 36 -1.58 6.19 16.82
C GLY A 36 -1.32 4.77 17.33
N ASN A 37 -2.24 3.82 17.09
CA ASN A 37 -2.09 2.42 17.52
C ASN A 37 -2.61 1.46 16.46
N HIS A 38 -2.14 0.22 16.48
CA HIS A 38 -2.84 -0.85 15.75
C HIS A 38 -4.09 -1.26 16.52
N ILE A 39 -5.15 -1.64 15.80
CA ILE A 39 -6.39 -2.12 16.40
C ILE A 39 -6.76 -3.44 15.76
N CYS A 40 -7.07 -4.44 16.56
CA CYS A 40 -7.60 -5.70 16.08
C CYS A 40 -8.81 -6.17 16.88
N ASN A 41 -9.67 -6.94 16.25
CA ASN A 41 -10.88 -7.52 16.84
C ASN A 41 -10.75 -9.02 17.15
N HIS A 42 -9.54 -9.58 17.05
CA HIS A 42 -9.30 -10.99 17.36
C HIS A 42 -8.05 -11.17 18.22
N LEU A 43 -8.09 -12.14 19.14
CA LEU A 43 -6.99 -12.40 20.07
C LEU A 43 -5.92 -13.36 19.52
N GLN A 44 -6.24 -14.11 18.45
CA GLN A 44 -5.42 -15.24 17.99
C GLN A 44 -4.00 -14.83 17.54
N GLY A 45 -3.82 -13.61 17.02
CA GLY A 45 -2.49 -13.14 16.60
C GLY A 45 -1.63 -12.53 17.71
N PHE A 46 -2.11 -12.37 18.95
CA PHE A 46 -1.28 -11.81 20.02
C PHE A 46 -0.20 -12.77 20.48
N THR A 47 1.06 -12.37 20.32
CA THR A 47 2.23 -13.08 20.87
C THR A 47 2.55 -12.67 22.30
N ARG A 48 2.32 -11.39 22.62
CA ARG A 48 2.44 -10.84 23.97
C ARG A 48 1.21 -10.00 24.22
N ARG A 49 0.50 -10.23 25.33
CA ARG A 49 -0.69 -9.46 25.69
C ARG A 49 -0.70 -9.11 27.16
N LYS A 50 -1.23 -7.93 27.46
CA LYS A 50 -1.58 -7.48 28.80
C LYS A 50 -3.05 -7.09 28.80
N THR A 51 -3.83 -7.74 29.67
CA THR A 51 -5.24 -7.42 29.85
C THR A 51 -5.38 -6.03 30.46
N LEU A 52 -6.30 -5.24 29.90
CA LEU A 52 -6.64 -3.92 30.40
C LEU A 52 -7.92 -4.01 31.24
N ARG A 53 -8.05 -3.11 32.22
CA ARG A 53 -9.27 -3.05 33.01
C ARG A 53 -10.40 -2.45 32.17
N LYS A 54 -11.56 -3.11 32.17
CA LYS A 54 -12.75 -2.72 31.38
C LYS A 54 -13.44 -1.44 31.88
N ASP A 55 -13.07 -0.95 33.06
CA ASP A 55 -13.67 0.23 33.71
C ASP A 55 -13.11 1.57 33.21
N ARG A 56 -12.12 1.56 32.30
CA ARG A 56 -11.52 2.76 31.73
C ARG A 56 -11.52 2.70 30.21
N SER A 57 -12.13 3.70 29.57
CA SER A 57 -11.92 3.96 28.14
C SER A 57 -10.48 4.42 27.95
N ASN A 58 -9.68 3.64 27.24
CA ASN A 58 -8.27 3.97 27.00
C ASN A 58 -8.04 4.56 25.59
N LEU A 59 -9.08 4.58 24.75
CA LEU A 59 -9.05 5.08 23.39
C LEU A 59 -10.30 5.92 23.08
N ARG A 60 -10.16 6.86 22.14
CA ARG A 60 -11.26 7.68 21.61
C ARG A 60 -11.19 7.69 20.09
N VAL A 61 -12.34 7.61 19.44
CA VAL A 61 -12.45 7.71 17.97
C VAL A 61 -13.09 9.04 17.61
N GLY A 62 -12.55 9.73 16.60
CA GLY A 62 -13.15 10.85 15.87
C GLY A 62 -13.91 11.88 16.73
N GLU A 63 -15.18 11.59 17.02
CA GLU A 63 -16.11 12.41 17.78
C GLU A 63 -15.98 12.28 19.32
N GLY A 64 -14.94 11.59 19.81
CA GLY A 64 -14.69 11.41 21.23
C GLY A 64 -15.42 10.22 21.86
N THR A 65 -16.11 9.41 21.05
CA THR A 65 -16.73 8.14 21.49
C THR A 65 -15.68 7.24 22.12
N PRO A 66 -15.87 6.83 23.38
CA PRO A 66 -14.90 5.98 24.06
C PRO A 66 -14.90 4.58 23.46
N LEU A 67 -13.69 4.07 23.16
CA LEU A 67 -13.47 2.66 22.90
C LEU A 67 -12.83 2.01 24.11
N ILE A 68 -13.33 0.82 24.47
CA ILE A 68 -12.81 0.00 25.55
C ILE A 68 -11.92 -1.06 24.92
N ALA A 69 -10.60 -0.84 24.98
CA ALA A 69 -9.64 -1.87 24.67
C ALA A 69 -9.58 -2.88 25.83
N GLU A 70 -9.68 -4.16 25.52
CA GLU A 70 -9.65 -5.23 26.53
C GLU A 70 -8.23 -5.78 26.75
N ALA A 71 -7.34 -5.59 25.76
CA ALA A 71 -5.93 -5.95 25.89
C ALA A 71 -5.04 -5.05 25.02
N GLU A 72 -3.77 -4.97 25.38
CA GLU A 72 -2.70 -4.35 24.59
C GLU A 72 -1.51 -5.29 24.45
N GLY A 73 -0.75 -5.18 23.36
CA GLY A 73 0.49 -5.91 23.21
C GLY A 73 1.01 -6.00 21.78
N SER A 74 1.75 -7.06 21.48
CA SER A 74 2.33 -7.33 20.16
C SER A 74 1.47 -8.37 19.42
N TYR A 75 1.17 -8.10 18.16
CA TYR A 75 0.33 -8.93 17.30
C TYR A 75 1.10 -9.38 16.05
N SER A 76 1.22 -10.68 15.83
CA SER A 76 1.81 -11.26 14.63
C SER A 76 0.73 -11.48 13.57
N LEU A 77 0.79 -10.69 12.50
CA LEU A 77 -0.12 -10.78 11.37
C LEU A 77 0.53 -11.57 10.23
N SER A 78 0.03 -12.77 9.98
CA SER A 78 0.43 -13.58 8.83
C SER A 78 -0.12 -12.98 7.53
N LEU A 79 0.76 -12.77 6.55
CA LEU A 79 0.41 -12.24 5.24
C LEU A 79 0.29 -13.36 4.20
N PRO A 80 -0.47 -13.16 3.10
CA PRO A 80 -0.55 -14.13 2.00
C PRO A 80 0.80 -14.49 1.37
N SER A 81 1.78 -13.57 1.45
CA SER A 81 3.15 -13.78 0.99
C SER A 81 3.94 -14.81 1.82
N GLY A 82 3.40 -15.27 2.95
CA GLY A 82 4.08 -16.10 3.94
C GLY A 82 4.97 -15.30 4.91
N LEU A 83 5.09 -13.99 4.71
CA LEU A 83 5.75 -13.09 5.66
C LEU A 83 4.85 -12.85 6.87
N VAL A 84 5.48 -12.51 7.99
CA VAL A 84 4.79 -12.10 9.21
C VAL A 84 5.08 -10.63 9.46
N LEU A 85 4.01 -9.86 9.69
CA LEU A 85 4.07 -8.47 10.09
C LEU A 85 3.88 -8.39 11.61
N GLU A 86 4.93 -7.98 12.32
CA GLU A 86 4.91 -7.81 13.77
C GLU A 86 4.41 -6.41 14.13
N LEU A 87 3.23 -6.33 14.72
CA LEU A 87 2.56 -5.10 15.12
C LEU A 87 2.74 -4.87 16.62
N ASP A 88 3.66 -3.99 16.99
CA ASP A 88 3.78 -3.53 18.38
C ASP A 88 2.74 -2.45 18.67
N ASN A 89 2.36 -2.27 19.95
CA ASN A 89 1.32 -1.31 20.34
C ASN A 89 -0.04 -1.59 19.66
N CYS A 90 -0.46 -2.86 19.68
CA CYS A 90 -1.74 -3.31 19.17
C CYS A 90 -2.77 -3.43 20.28
N TYR A 91 -3.92 -2.78 20.10
CA TYR A 91 -5.07 -2.88 21.00
C TYR A 91 -6.08 -3.90 20.48
N TYR A 92 -6.53 -4.77 21.37
CA TYR A 92 -7.66 -5.65 21.13
C TYR A 92 -8.97 -4.97 21.52
N ILE A 93 -9.88 -4.85 20.55
CA ILE A 93 -11.21 -4.26 20.70
C ILE A 93 -12.23 -5.16 20.00
N PRO A 94 -13.02 -5.98 20.72
CA PRO A 94 -13.86 -7.02 20.11
C PRO A 94 -14.95 -6.48 19.18
N ASN A 95 -15.43 -5.25 19.41
CA ASN A 95 -16.61 -4.70 18.74
C ASN A 95 -16.26 -3.76 17.57
N THR A 96 -15.08 -3.91 16.94
CA THR A 96 -14.72 -3.13 15.75
C THR A 96 -15.04 -3.90 14.47
N ILE A 97 -15.59 -3.17 13.49
CA ILE A 97 -15.94 -3.71 12.16
C ILE A 97 -14.68 -4.03 11.35
N LYS A 98 -13.62 -3.24 11.55
CA LYS A 98 -12.34 -3.39 10.84
C LYS A 98 -11.16 -3.37 11.80
N ASN A 99 -10.13 -4.11 11.43
CA ASN A 99 -8.81 -3.99 12.02
C ASN A 99 -8.10 -2.79 11.39
N VAL A 100 -7.24 -2.13 12.17
CA VAL A 100 -6.52 -0.91 11.78
C VAL A 100 -5.02 -1.14 11.85
N LEU A 101 -4.34 -0.89 10.73
CA LEU A 101 -2.90 -0.73 10.66
C LEU A 101 -2.56 0.75 10.80
N SER A 102 -1.91 1.14 11.91
CA SER A 102 -1.34 2.47 12.03
C SER A 102 -0.25 2.64 10.97
N PHE A 103 -0.39 3.68 10.16
CA PHE A 103 0.60 4.03 9.14
C PHE A 103 1.93 4.41 9.79
N ASP A 104 1.89 5.31 10.79
CA ASP A 104 3.07 5.90 11.42
C ASP A 104 3.86 4.87 12.22
N LEU A 105 3.20 3.96 12.95
CA LEU A 105 3.91 2.91 13.68
C LEU A 105 4.70 1.98 12.76
N LEU A 106 4.17 1.68 11.57
CA LEU A 106 4.92 0.92 10.57
C LEU A 106 6.10 1.74 10.02
N VAL A 107 5.95 3.05 9.80
CA VAL A 107 7.07 3.92 9.42
C VAL A 107 8.17 3.89 10.48
N ASP A 108 7.80 4.02 11.76
CA ASP A 108 8.73 3.98 12.89
C ASP A 108 9.46 2.63 12.99
N GLN A 109 8.79 1.53 12.61
CA GLN A 109 9.39 0.21 12.48
C GLN A 109 10.27 0.04 11.22
N GLY A 110 10.44 1.08 10.39
CA GLY A 110 11.29 1.08 9.20
C GLY A 110 10.60 0.56 7.93
N PHE A 111 9.27 0.48 7.91
CA PHE A 111 8.53 0.26 6.67
C PHE A 111 8.44 1.55 5.86
N TYR A 112 8.33 1.41 4.54
CA TYR A 112 8.06 2.51 3.64
C TYR A 112 7.01 2.14 2.62
N TYR A 113 6.36 3.18 2.08
CA TYR A 113 5.20 3.05 1.22
C TYR A 113 5.52 3.58 -0.17
N LYS A 114 4.97 2.93 -1.19
CA LYS A 114 4.92 3.44 -2.57
C LYS A 114 3.48 3.50 -3.02
N TYR A 115 3.08 4.66 -3.56
CA TYR A 115 1.78 4.81 -4.18
C TYR A 115 1.93 4.62 -5.69
N ASP A 116 1.20 3.67 -6.25
CA ASP A 116 1.17 3.41 -7.70
C ASP A 116 -0.16 2.77 -8.11
N TYR A 117 -0.65 3.06 -9.32
CA TYR A 117 -1.92 2.55 -9.86
C TYR A 117 -3.11 2.60 -8.88
N LYS A 118 -3.22 3.66 -8.07
CA LYS A 118 -4.23 3.83 -7.01
C LYS A 118 -4.15 2.81 -5.87
N MET A 119 -3.03 2.14 -5.70
CA MET A 119 -2.75 1.19 -4.63
C MET A 119 -1.57 1.67 -3.77
N ILE A 120 -1.50 1.18 -2.55
CA ILE A 120 -0.38 1.41 -1.64
C ILE A 120 0.40 0.10 -1.52
N PHE A 121 1.70 0.15 -1.82
CA PHE A 121 2.61 -0.99 -1.69
C PHE A 121 3.54 -0.76 -0.50
N VAL A 122 3.65 -1.75 0.38
CA VAL A 122 4.40 -1.64 1.64
C VAL A 122 5.64 -2.51 1.61
N PHE A 123 6.78 -1.92 1.98
CA PHE A 123 8.08 -2.58 1.93
C PHE A 123 8.89 -2.34 3.19
N LYS A 124 9.82 -3.24 3.48
CA LYS A 124 10.90 -3.04 4.47
C LYS A 124 12.15 -3.74 3.98
N ASN A 125 13.32 -3.09 4.06
CA ASN A 125 14.58 -3.62 3.54
C ASN A 125 14.50 -4.08 2.06
N ASN A 126 13.74 -3.35 1.23
CA ASN A 126 13.43 -3.69 -0.16
C ASN A 126 12.67 -5.01 -0.37
N ILE A 127 12.09 -5.58 0.68
CA ILE A 127 11.20 -6.74 0.60
C ILE A 127 9.76 -6.22 0.58
N PHE A 128 8.95 -6.74 -0.33
CA PHE A 128 7.52 -6.45 -0.41
C PHE A 128 6.77 -7.25 0.64
N TYR A 129 5.92 -6.59 1.42
CA TYR A 129 5.12 -7.24 2.45
C TYR A 129 3.68 -7.45 1.98
N PHE A 130 3.00 -6.37 1.64
CA PHE A 130 1.60 -6.39 1.20
C PHE A 130 1.25 -5.16 0.36
N LYS A 131 0.13 -5.26 -0.34
CA LYS A 131 -0.53 -4.14 -1.02
C LYS A 131 -1.84 -3.82 -0.30
N ALA A 132 -2.21 -2.54 -0.28
CA ALA A 132 -3.54 -2.09 0.12
C ALA A 132 -4.25 -1.49 -1.08
N THR A 133 -5.50 -1.90 -1.28
CA THR A 133 -6.34 -1.52 -2.40
C THR A 133 -7.50 -0.64 -1.91
N PRO A 134 -7.96 0.33 -2.71
CA PRO A 134 -9.06 1.20 -2.31
C PRO A 134 -10.37 0.42 -2.37
N VAL A 135 -11.04 0.32 -1.23
CA VAL A 135 -12.37 -0.29 -1.08
C VAL A 135 -13.23 0.67 -0.28
N ASN A 136 -14.33 1.16 -0.86
CA ASN A 136 -15.24 2.12 -0.23
C ASN A 136 -14.53 3.36 0.36
N GLY A 137 -13.50 3.86 -0.33
CA GLY A 137 -12.72 5.03 0.11
C GLY A 137 -11.62 4.74 1.13
N LEU A 138 -11.45 3.48 1.56
CA LEU A 138 -10.42 3.05 2.52
C LEU A 138 -9.37 2.15 1.85
N TYR A 139 -8.10 2.33 2.20
CA TYR A 139 -7.04 1.44 1.74
C TYR A 139 -7.01 0.18 2.59
N THR A 140 -7.43 -0.93 1.97
CA THR A 140 -7.67 -2.19 2.64
C THR A 140 -6.68 -3.26 2.17
N VAL A 141 -6.10 -3.98 3.14
CA VAL A 141 -5.27 -5.16 2.97
C VAL A 141 -6.16 -6.39 3.10
N ASN A 142 -6.26 -7.16 2.02
CA ASN A 142 -7.01 -8.42 2.01
C ASN A 142 -6.07 -9.59 2.26
N LEU A 143 -6.27 -10.32 3.36
CA LEU A 143 -5.47 -11.48 3.74
C LEU A 143 -5.90 -12.78 3.05
N GLN A 144 -7.04 -12.77 2.36
CA GLN A 144 -7.56 -13.92 1.62
C GLN A 144 -7.27 -13.81 0.12
N ASP A 145 -6.59 -12.74 -0.30
CA ASP A 145 -6.18 -12.57 -1.69
C ASP A 145 -5.06 -13.58 -2.01
N ASN A 146 -5.49 -14.75 -2.48
CA ASN A 146 -4.64 -15.81 -3.02
C ASN A 146 -4.13 -15.48 -4.42
N SER A 147 -4.24 -14.23 -4.91
CA SER A 147 -3.44 -13.81 -6.05
C SER A 147 -1.98 -13.96 -5.65
N SER A 148 -1.38 -15.06 -6.10
CA SER A 148 0.00 -15.45 -5.89
C SER A 148 0.94 -14.50 -6.63
N GLU A 149 0.81 -13.20 -6.40
CA GLU A 149 1.82 -12.22 -6.73
C GLU A 149 2.95 -12.37 -5.70
N ILE A 150 3.62 -13.52 -5.78
CA ILE A 150 4.92 -13.71 -5.17
C ILE A 150 5.85 -12.77 -5.91
N TYR A 151 5.87 -11.51 -5.50
CA TYR A 151 6.93 -10.59 -5.86
C TYR A 151 8.17 -11.06 -5.11
N HIS A 152 8.84 -12.07 -5.66
CA HIS A 152 10.24 -12.33 -5.38
C HIS A 152 11.00 -11.06 -5.75
N ILE A 153 11.15 -10.14 -4.81
CA ILE A 153 12.17 -9.11 -4.93
C ILE A 153 13.47 -9.83 -4.69
N SER A 154 13.97 -10.42 -5.77
CA SER A 154 15.31 -10.93 -5.85
C SER A 154 16.25 -9.83 -5.36
N LYS A 155 16.94 -10.11 -4.26
CA LYS A 155 18.19 -9.44 -3.91
C LYS A 155 19.01 -9.30 -5.19
N ARG A 156 19.26 -8.07 -5.65
CA ARG A 156 20.55 -7.61 -6.19
C ARG A 156 20.46 -6.16 -6.64
N SER A 157 21.00 -5.29 -5.80
CA SER A 157 21.70 -4.10 -6.23
C SER A 157 22.90 -4.50 -7.11
N LYS A 158 22.76 -4.43 -8.45
CA LYS A 158 23.86 -4.21 -9.42
C LYS A 158 23.28 -4.01 -10.83
N ASP A 159 22.97 -2.76 -11.15
CA ASP A 159 22.28 -2.27 -12.36
C ASP A 159 22.94 -2.53 -13.74
N ILE A 160 23.95 -3.40 -13.86
CA ILE A 160 24.68 -3.56 -15.14
C ILE A 160 24.76 -5.02 -15.60
N GLU A 161 24.75 -5.99 -14.67
CA GLU A 161 24.91 -7.40 -15.01
C GLU A 161 23.58 -8.05 -15.42
N ASP A 162 22.47 -7.57 -14.84
CA ASP A 162 21.14 -8.16 -14.99
C ASP A 162 20.47 -7.86 -16.35
N GLN A 163 20.71 -6.68 -16.94
CA GLN A 163 20.21 -6.42 -18.29
C GLN A 163 20.80 -7.40 -19.30
N THR A 164 22.11 -7.70 -19.20
CA THR A 164 22.77 -8.61 -20.15
C THR A 164 22.21 -10.03 -20.04
N TYR A 165 21.90 -10.49 -18.83
CA TYR A 165 21.29 -11.79 -18.59
C TYR A 165 19.82 -11.85 -19.05
N LEU A 166 19.01 -10.82 -18.78
CA LEU A 166 17.63 -10.73 -19.27
C LEU A 166 17.56 -10.65 -20.80
N TRP A 167 18.49 -9.94 -21.44
CA TRP A 167 18.63 -9.97 -22.91
C TRP A 167 19.05 -11.35 -23.41
N HIS A 168 19.95 -12.05 -22.70
CA HIS A 168 20.35 -13.42 -23.06
C HIS A 168 19.16 -14.40 -23.02
N CYS A 169 18.31 -14.33 -22.00
CA CYS A 169 17.10 -15.15 -21.89
C CYS A 169 16.04 -14.79 -22.95
N ARG A 170 15.80 -13.49 -23.22
CA ARG A 170 14.80 -13.04 -24.21
C ARG A 170 15.20 -13.30 -25.66
N LEU A 171 16.50 -13.29 -25.94
CA LEU A 171 17.00 -13.38 -27.31
C LEU A 171 17.24 -14.81 -27.78
N GLY A 172 17.23 -15.83 -26.90
CA GLY A 172 17.28 -17.25 -27.25
C GLY A 172 18.50 -17.64 -28.12
N HIS A 173 19.52 -18.25 -27.52
CA HIS A 173 20.73 -18.73 -28.22
C HIS A 173 21.52 -17.69 -29.03
N ILE A 174 21.37 -16.39 -28.74
CA ILE A 174 22.23 -15.37 -29.34
C ILE A 174 23.64 -15.44 -28.74
N ASN A 175 24.63 -15.61 -29.62
CA ASN A 175 26.06 -15.64 -29.29
C ASN A 175 26.47 -14.37 -28.53
N LYS A 176 27.25 -14.53 -27.44
CA LYS A 176 27.77 -13.45 -26.57
C LYS A 176 28.38 -12.27 -27.36
N LYS A 177 29.15 -12.53 -28.42
CA LYS A 177 29.74 -11.48 -29.28
C LYS A 177 28.69 -10.58 -29.93
N ARG A 178 27.53 -11.16 -30.29
CA ARG A 178 26.42 -10.44 -30.92
C ARG A 178 25.67 -9.58 -29.89
N VAL A 179 25.53 -10.06 -28.65
CA VAL A 179 24.98 -9.26 -27.54
C VAL A 179 25.87 -8.04 -27.25
N GLU A 180 27.19 -8.22 -27.20
CA GLU A 180 28.14 -7.11 -26.98
C GLU A 180 28.07 -6.03 -28.07
N LEU A 181 27.93 -6.43 -29.34
CA LEU A 181 27.72 -5.52 -30.47
C LEU A 181 26.40 -4.75 -30.34
N LEU A 182 25.32 -5.40 -29.93
CA LEU A 182 24.02 -4.75 -29.70
C LEU A 182 24.09 -3.75 -28.56
N LEU A 183 24.77 -4.08 -27.45
CA LEU A 183 24.96 -3.17 -26.33
C LEU A 183 25.78 -1.93 -26.73
N LYS A 184 26.82 -2.08 -27.56
CA LYS A 184 27.58 -0.94 -28.10
C LYS A 184 26.69 -0.04 -28.97
N LYS A 185 25.90 -0.62 -29.88
CA LYS A 185 24.96 0.13 -30.73
C LYS A 185 23.88 0.83 -29.91
N PHE A 186 23.34 0.18 -28.89
CA PHE A 186 22.33 0.75 -28.00
C PHE A 186 22.87 1.93 -27.17
N LYS A 187 24.10 1.82 -26.65
CA LYS A 187 24.79 2.92 -25.96
C LYS A 187 24.99 4.12 -26.89
N GLN A 188 25.40 3.88 -28.14
CA GLN A 188 25.58 4.93 -29.14
C GLN A 188 24.25 5.59 -29.50
N PHE A 189 23.19 4.80 -29.74
CA PHE A 189 21.84 5.31 -29.99
C PHE A 189 21.32 6.18 -28.83
N ASN A 190 21.47 5.72 -27.57
CA ASN A 190 21.05 6.49 -26.40
C ASN A 190 21.84 7.79 -26.20
N ARG A 191 23.11 7.82 -26.62
CA ARG A 191 23.91 9.05 -26.63
C ARG A 191 23.35 10.03 -27.67
N LEU A 192 23.15 9.57 -28.91
CA LEU A 192 22.58 10.39 -29.99
C LEU A 192 21.18 10.90 -29.65
N SER A 193 20.33 10.05 -29.07
CA SER A 193 18.98 10.43 -28.62
C SER A 193 19.01 11.55 -27.57
N ARG A 194 19.96 11.48 -26.62
CA ARG A 194 20.16 12.55 -25.63
C ARG A 194 20.67 13.84 -26.26
N GLU A 195 21.61 13.77 -27.20
CA GLU A 195 22.11 14.93 -27.94
C GLU A 195 20.99 15.59 -28.77
N LEU A 196 20.16 14.80 -29.45
CA LEU A 196 18.99 15.30 -30.19
C LEU A 196 17.97 15.98 -29.27
N LYS A 197 17.67 15.39 -28.11
CA LYS A 197 16.78 16.01 -27.11
C LYS A 197 17.34 17.33 -26.59
N LYS A 198 18.66 17.42 -26.36
CA LYS A 198 19.33 18.67 -25.97
C LYS A 198 19.23 19.73 -27.07
N LYS A 199 19.58 19.38 -28.32
CA LYS A 199 19.46 20.28 -29.48
C LYS A 199 18.03 20.75 -29.68
N ARG A 200 17.03 19.86 -29.57
CA ARG A 200 15.61 20.24 -29.63
C ARG A 200 15.25 21.26 -28.56
N LYS A 201 15.72 21.08 -27.31
CA LYS A 201 15.47 22.03 -26.22
C LYS A 201 16.13 23.39 -26.45
N GLU A 202 17.35 23.42 -27.01
CA GLU A 202 18.00 24.68 -27.41
C GLU A 202 17.29 25.38 -28.56
N ILE A 203 16.89 24.66 -29.60
CA ILE A 203 16.10 25.22 -30.71
C ILE A 203 14.78 25.81 -30.18
N SER A 204 14.08 25.10 -29.29
CA SER A 204 12.87 25.63 -28.66
C SER A 204 13.13 26.90 -27.84
N LYS A 205 14.27 27.00 -27.15
CA LYS A 205 14.67 28.23 -26.43
C LYS A 205 14.97 29.39 -27.38
N ILE A 206 15.68 29.15 -28.48
CA ILE A 206 15.97 30.16 -29.52
C ILE A 206 14.67 30.65 -30.16
N PHE A 207 13.74 29.75 -30.45
CA PHE A 207 12.42 30.12 -30.98
C PHE A 207 11.62 30.97 -29.98
N PHE A 208 11.62 30.58 -28.69
CA PHE A 208 10.96 31.35 -27.63
C PHE A 208 11.56 32.75 -27.46
N LEU A 209 12.89 32.90 -27.51
CA LEU A 209 13.58 34.19 -27.42
C LEU A 209 13.35 35.07 -28.66
N LYS A 210 13.31 34.49 -29.87
CA LYS A 210 13.00 35.22 -31.11
C LYS A 210 11.55 35.73 -31.18
N PHE A 211 10.60 35.05 -30.55
CA PHE A 211 9.18 35.46 -30.54
C PHE A 211 8.78 36.31 -29.32
N SER A 212 9.58 36.30 -28.24
CA SER A 212 9.33 37.14 -27.05
C SER A 212 9.93 38.55 -27.17
N PHE A 213 10.82 38.78 -28.14
CA PHE A 213 11.41 40.08 -28.46
C PHE A 213 11.25 40.38 -29.96
N GLY A 214 10.00 40.52 -30.41
CA GLY A 214 9.69 41.15 -31.71
C GLY A 214 9.97 42.66 -31.66
N PRO A 215 10.27 43.31 -32.79
CA PRO A 215 10.92 44.61 -32.79
C PRO A 215 9.96 45.70 -32.29
N PHE A 216 10.38 46.43 -31.25
CA PHE A 216 9.88 47.78 -31.00
C PHE A 216 10.29 48.62 -32.21
N ILE A 217 9.37 48.79 -33.17
CA ILE A 217 9.51 49.76 -34.26
C ILE A 217 8.59 50.93 -33.91
N SER A 218 9.26 52.05 -33.62
CA SER A 218 8.85 53.47 -33.56
C SER A 218 7.37 53.81 -33.40
#